data_AF-A0AAV6XSM8-F1
#
_entry.id   AF-A0AAV6XSM8-F1
#
_cell.length_a   1.000
_cell.length_b   1.000
_cell.length_c   1.000
_cell.angle_alpha   90.00
_cell.angle_beta   90.00
_cell.angle_gamma   90.00
#
_symmetry.space_group_name_H-M   'P 1'
#
loop_
_entity.id
_entity.type
_entity.pdbx_description
1 polymer ?
#
loop_
_entity_poly.entity_id
_entity_poly.type
_entity_poly.pdbx_seq_one_letter_code
_entity_poly.pdbx_strand_id
1 'polypeptide(L)'
;MSGRDPSQFSKPPLDRLIPDLMERAVKALDVCNAVTHGVELVRHWQNLAQIAVDSLQQIPIGEGQVRRARKALGTLLTSMVIDDKESANANSHGKLTERSWSLGRRGGAAASKDRTAPNFRSLSWSVAKSWSAAKQVHAMSTNLSAPRGNESTGLATPVYIMSTILVFVMWALVAAIPCQERAGLSAHLSVPKQLGWAQPMIGLQEKIGEDWKKKEKKGSAGLLEEIQRMEKVAQSLVEFADAFVFPLEEDKAVEVGVQVAELAEICQKMEEGLGPLQQQVREVFHRIVRSRTEVLDVLDQVSKSSIPVPY
;
A
#
# COMPACT_ATOMS: atom_id res chain seq x y z
N MET A 1 -43.29 13.58 10.10
CA MET A 1 -42.63 12.32 9.68
C MET A 1 -42.70 12.14 8.16
N SER A 2 -42.22 13.11 7.38
CA SER A 2 -42.35 13.12 5.91
C SER A 2 -40.97 13.10 5.24
N GLY A 3 -40.30 11.95 5.29
CA GLY A 3 -38.90 11.82 4.85
C GLY A 3 -38.54 10.46 4.26
N ARG A 4 -39.53 9.71 3.75
CA ARG A 4 -39.32 8.39 3.12
C ARG A 4 -40.08 8.29 1.80
N ASP A 5 -40.00 9.32 0.97
CA ASP A 5 -40.39 9.15 -0.42
C ASP A 5 -39.15 8.63 -1.19
N PRO A 6 -39.16 7.37 -1.65
CA PRO A 6 -38.06 6.79 -2.43
C PRO A 6 -37.74 7.60 -3.70
N SER A 7 -38.68 8.41 -4.20
CA SER A 7 -38.46 9.31 -5.35
C SER A 7 -37.38 10.38 -5.11
N GLN A 8 -36.93 10.60 -3.87
CA GLN A 8 -35.86 11.55 -3.57
C GLN A 8 -34.49 11.09 -4.05
N PHE A 9 -34.25 9.77 -4.16
CA PHE A 9 -32.97 9.21 -4.60
C PHE A 9 -32.69 9.41 -6.09
N SER A 10 -33.73 9.62 -6.90
CA SER A 10 -33.63 9.89 -8.34
C SER A 10 -33.63 11.39 -8.69
N LYS A 11 -33.61 12.27 -7.69
CA LYS A 11 -33.62 13.73 -7.87
C LYS A 11 -32.24 14.34 -7.56
N PRO A 12 -31.90 15.48 -8.19
CA PRO A 12 -30.72 16.24 -7.84
C PRO A 12 -30.68 16.64 -6.36
N PRO A 13 -29.51 16.56 -5.68
CA PRO A 13 -28.20 16.15 -6.21
C PRO A 13 -27.87 14.65 -6.04
N LEU A 14 -28.81 13.84 -5.51
CA LEU A 14 -28.56 12.44 -5.12
C LEU A 14 -28.40 11.50 -6.31
N ASP A 15 -29.08 11.80 -7.41
CA ASP A 15 -28.95 11.14 -8.72
C ASP A 15 -27.51 11.08 -9.24
N ARG A 16 -26.66 12.05 -8.86
CA ARG A 16 -25.22 12.07 -9.14
C ARG A 16 -24.37 11.53 -8.00
N LEU A 17 -24.64 11.98 -6.77
CA LEU A 17 -23.79 11.68 -5.62
C LEU A 17 -23.75 10.19 -5.28
N ILE A 18 -24.86 9.47 -5.48
CA ILE A 18 -24.95 8.04 -5.17
C ILE A 18 -24.17 7.19 -6.19
N PRO A 19 -24.36 7.35 -7.52
CA PRO A 19 -23.49 6.68 -8.49
C PRO A 19 -22.00 6.95 -8.27
N ASP A 20 -21.62 8.20 -8.00
CA ASP A 20 -20.21 8.53 -7.73
C ASP A 20 -19.70 7.83 -6.45
N LEU A 21 -20.51 7.71 -5.40
CA LEU A 21 -20.16 6.94 -4.21
C LEU A 21 -19.99 5.45 -4.54
N MET A 22 -20.86 4.88 -5.38
CA MET A 22 -20.77 3.47 -5.80
C MET A 22 -19.52 3.21 -6.64
N GLU A 23 -19.11 4.15 -7.48
CA GLU A 23 -17.85 4.08 -8.22
C GLU A 23 -16.64 4.16 -7.29
N ARG A 24 -16.65 5.10 -6.33
CA ARG A 24 -15.61 5.19 -5.30
C ARG A 24 -15.51 3.93 -4.46
N ALA A 25 -16.63 3.28 -4.15
CA ALA A 25 -16.66 2.01 -3.43
C ALA A 25 -15.90 0.91 -4.20
N VAL A 26 -16.09 0.81 -5.52
CA VAL A 26 -15.35 -0.16 -6.35
C VAL A 26 -13.85 0.13 -6.33
N LYS A 27 -13.45 1.40 -6.53
CA LYS A 27 -12.02 1.80 -6.45
C LYS A 27 -11.42 1.54 -5.08
N ALA A 28 -12.19 1.72 -4.01
CA ALA A 28 -11.76 1.41 -2.65
C ALA A 28 -11.51 -0.10 -2.45
N LEU A 29 -12.33 -0.97 -3.06
CA LEU A 29 -12.09 -2.42 -3.05
C LEU A 29 -10.77 -2.78 -3.76
N ASP A 30 -10.48 -2.14 -4.90
CA ASP A 30 -9.20 -2.31 -5.59
C ASP A 30 -8.01 -1.88 -4.72
N VAL A 31 -8.15 -0.76 -4.00
CA VAL A 31 -7.14 -0.29 -3.04
C VAL A 31 -6.97 -1.29 -1.88
N CYS A 32 -8.06 -1.79 -1.30
CA CYS A 32 -7.98 -2.81 -0.23
C CYS A 32 -7.24 -4.07 -0.68
N ASN A 33 -7.43 -4.51 -1.92
CA ASN A 33 -6.69 -5.65 -2.48
C ASN A 33 -5.20 -5.34 -2.58
N ALA A 34 -4.83 -4.17 -3.13
CA ALA A 34 -3.43 -3.77 -3.24
C ALA A 34 -2.75 -3.59 -1.89
N VAL A 35 -3.46 -3.02 -0.91
CA VAL A 35 -3.01 -2.90 0.47
C VAL A 35 -2.80 -4.27 1.10
N THR A 36 -3.71 -5.23 0.87
CA THR A 36 -3.56 -6.61 1.36
C THR A 36 -2.29 -7.26 0.82
N HIS A 37 -1.98 -7.06 -0.46
CA HIS A 37 -0.74 -7.52 -1.07
C HIS A 37 0.50 -6.79 -0.53
N GLY A 38 0.40 -5.48 -0.30
CA GLY A 38 1.46 -4.72 0.36
C GLY A 38 1.78 -5.24 1.77
N VAL A 39 0.76 -5.64 2.54
CA VAL A 39 0.96 -6.29 3.85
C VAL A 39 1.67 -7.64 3.70
N GLU A 40 1.32 -8.44 2.69
CA GLU A 40 2.00 -9.71 2.39
C GLU A 40 3.47 -9.50 2.00
N LEU A 41 3.77 -8.43 1.26
CA LEU A 41 5.13 -8.03 0.93
C LEU A 41 5.94 -7.63 2.18
N VAL A 42 5.35 -6.82 3.06
CA VAL A 42 6.00 -6.44 4.33
C VAL A 42 6.26 -7.67 5.21
N ARG A 43 5.34 -8.63 5.23
CA ARG A 43 5.55 -9.93 5.89
C ARG A 43 6.69 -10.72 5.24
N HIS A 44 6.84 -10.66 3.93
CA HIS A 44 7.99 -11.28 3.25
C HIS A 44 9.32 -10.65 3.69
N TRP A 45 9.37 -9.31 3.81
CA TRP A 45 10.53 -8.60 4.32
C TRP A 45 10.90 -8.99 5.75
N GLN A 46 9.90 -9.05 6.64
CA GLN A 46 10.07 -9.55 8.00
C GLN A 46 10.66 -10.96 8.03
N ASN A 47 10.17 -11.89 7.18
CA ASN A 47 10.74 -13.24 7.11
C ASN A 47 12.22 -13.25 6.69
N LEU A 48 12.62 -12.37 5.76
CA LEU A 48 14.03 -12.24 5.35
C LEU A 48 14.88 -11.67 6.49
N ALA A 49 14.37 -10.67 7.21
CA ALA A 49 15.03 -10.12 8.38
C ALA A 49 15.18 -11.16 9.50
N GLN A 50 14.16 -11.98 9.74
CA GLN A 50 14.21 -13.04 10.74
C GLN A 50 15.29 -14.08 10.44
N ILE A 51 15.50 -14.43 9.17
CA ILE A 51 16.61 -15.32 8.77
C ILE A 51 17.97 -14.72 9.16
N ALA A 52 18.14 -13.40 9.02
CA ALA A 52 19.36 -12.72 9.41
C ALA A 52 19.54 -12.71 10.94
N VAL A 53 18.48 -12.43 11.68
CA VAL A 53 18.45 -12.50 13.15
C VAL A 53 18.88 -13.89 13.63
N ASP A 54 18.21 -14.95 13.15
CA ASP A 54 18.47 -16.33 13.57
C ASP A 54 19.90 -16.78 13.27
N SER A 55 20.51 -16.22 12.22
CA SER A 55 21.90 -16.52 11.82
C SER A 55 22.90 -15.80 12.73
N LEU A 56 22.70 -14.51 12.99
CA LEU A 56 23.65 -13.67 13.72
C LEU A 56 23.53 -13.78 15.25
N GLN A 57 22.43 -14.36 15.78
CA GLN A 57 22.29 -14.68 17.20
C GLN A 57 23.12 -15.90 17.66
N GLN A 58 23.67 -16.69 16.73
CA GLN A 58 24.47 -17.88 17.07
C GLN A 58 25.84 -17.48 17.63
N ILE A 59 26.21 -18.01 18.79
CA ILE A 59 27.51 -17.76 19.43
C ILE A 59 28.35 -19.04 19.41
N PRO A 60 29.60 -19.02 18.90
CA PRO A 60 30.26 -17.89 18.23
C PRO A 60 29.73 -17.66 16.80
N ILE A 61 29.76 -16.41 16.34
CA ILE A 61 29.39 -16.07 14.96
C ILE A 61 30.50 -16.57 14.01
N GLY A 62 30.15 -17.51 13.14
CA GLY A 62 31.04 -18.04 12.11
C GLY A 62 30.75 -17.46 10.72
N GLU A 63 31.72 -17.58 9.80
CA GLU A 63 31.61 -17.10 8.41
C GLU A 63 30.35 -17.60 7.68
N GLY A 64 29.94 -18.85 7.94
CA GLY A 64 28.73 -19.43 7.35
C GLY A 64 27.45 -18.69 7.76
N GLN A 65 27.34 -18.29 9.03
CA GLN A 65 26.20 -17.54 9.55
C GLN A 65 26.15 -16.14 8.98
N VAL A 66 27.31 -15.47 8.93
CA VAL A 66 27.43 -14.13 8.33
C VAL A 66 27.05 -14.15 6.85
N ARG A 67 27.52 -15.15 6.09
CA ARG A 67 27.15 -15.31 4.68
C ARG A 67 25.65 -15.54 4.48
N ARG A 68 25.01 -16.29 5.37
CA ARG A 68 23.55 -16.51 5.34
C ARG A 68 22.80 -15.21 5.62
N ALA A 69 23.17 -14.50 6.68
CA ALA A 69 22.58 -13.21 7.04
C ALA A 69 22.72 -12.20 5.91
N ARG A 70 23.93 -12.02 5.38
CA ARG A 70 24.23 -11.16 4.23
C ARG A 70 23.31 -11.44 3.03
N LYS A 71 23.12 -12.71 2.70
CA LYS A 71 22.26 -13.11 1.57
C LYS A 71 20.81 -12.71 1.82
N ALA A 72 20.28 -12.95 3.02
CA ALA A 72 18.92 -12.61 3.38
C ALA A 72 18.71 -11.09 3.37
N LEU A 73 19.60 -10.33 4.02
CA LEU A 73 19.57 -8.87 4.06
C LEU A 73 19.74 -8.22 2.69
N GLY A 74 20.64 -8.74 1.85
CA GLY A 74 20.78 -8.27 0.47
C GLY A 74 19.52 -8.49 -0.37
N THR A 75 18.83 -9.62 -0.16
CA THR A 75 17.54 -9.90 -0.81
C THR A 75 16.45 -8.94 -0.32
N LEU A 76 16.42 -8.68 1.00
CA LEU A 76 15.50 -7.74 1.65
C LEU A 76 15.63 -6.33 1.06
N LEU A 77 16.84 -5.76 1.09
CA LEU A 77 17.11 -4.40 0.59
C LEU A 77 16.83 -4.30 -0.91
N THR A 78 17.19 -5.32 -1.69
CA THR A 78 16.88 -5.36 -3.13
C THR A 78 15.37 -5.34 -3.38
N SER A 79 14.59 -6.10 -2.60
CA SER A 79 13.13 -6.12 -2.72
C SER A 79 12.50 -4.78 -2.35
N MET A 80 13.00 -4.10 -1.32
CA MET A 80 12.52 -2.77 -0.93
C MET A 80 12.77 -1.72 -2.03
N VAL A 81 13.94 -1.77 -2.68
CA VAL A 81 14.31 -0.82 -3.74
C VAL A 81 13.58 -1.08 -5.06
N ILE A 82 13.32 -2.35 -5.42
CA ILE A 82 12.63 -2.67 -6.69
C ILE A 82 11.21 -2.12 -6.70
N ASP A 83 10.51 -2.19 -5.58
CA ASP A 83 9.16 -1.63 -5.45
C ASP A 83 9.13 -0.10 -5.62
N ASP A 84 10.16 0.60 -5.15
CA ASP A 84 10.33 2.03 -5.38
C ASP A 84 10.77 2.35 -6.83
N LYS A 85 11.63 1.52 -7.45
CA LYS A 85 12.12 1.74 -8.84
C LYS A 85 11.11 1.39 -9.92
N GLU A 86 10.32 0.33 -9.77
CA GLU A 86 9.20 0.05 -10.67
C GLU A 86 8.16 1.17 -10.60
N SER A 87 8.09 1.87 -9.45
CA SER A 87 7.30 3.09 -9.28
C SER A 87 7.90 4.31 -10.01
N ALA A 88 9.22 4.49 -10.00
CA ALA A 88 9.89 5.64 -10.65
C ALA A 88 10.02 5.51 -12.19
N ASN A 89 10.30 4.31 -12.72
CA ASN A 89 10.57 4.11 -14.16
C ASN A 89 9.33 4.19 -15.06
N ALA A 90 8.11 4.24 -14.50
CA ALA A 90 6.89 4.43 -15.28
C ALA A 90 6.65 5.88 -15.73
N ASN A 91 7.41 6.84 -15.19
CA ASN A 91 7.34 8.26 -15.56
C ASN A 91 8.21 8.63 -16.77
N SER A 92 8.99 7.70 -17.33
CA SER A 92 9.69 7.94 -18.59
C SER A 92 8.84 7.46 -19.77
N HIS A 93 8.21 8.40 -20.47
CA HIS A 93 7.72 8.17 -21.82
C HIS A 93 8.91 7.87 -22.75
N GLY A 94 9.23 6.59 -22.96
CA GLY A 94 10.36 6.19 -23.78
C GLY A 94 10.35 4.69 -24.06
N LYS A 95 9.98 4.33 -25.30
CA LYS A 95 10.03 3.00 -25.91
C LYS A 95 11.09 2.07 -25.31
N LEU A 96 10.65 1.04 -24.57
CA LEU A 96 11.32 -0.25 -24.56
C LEU A 96 10.28 -1.31 -24.88
N THR A 97 10.29 -1.71 -26.15
CA THR A 97 9.64 -2.91 -26.66
C THR A 97 10.22 -4.14 -25.97
N GLU A 98 9.60 -4.60 -24.89
CA GLU A 98 9.84 -5.94 -24.37
C GLU A 98 9.21 -6.95 -25.32
N ARG A 99 10.02 -7.45 -26.27
CA ARG A 99 9.68 -8.64 -27.04
C ARG A 99 9.68 -9.83 -26.08
N SER A 100 8.49 -10.32 -25.79
CA SER A 100 8.25 -11.62 -25.19
C SER A 100 8.90 -12.71 -26.05
N TRP A 101 9.88 -13.43 -25.51
CA TRP A 101 10.45 -14.63 -26.14
C TRP A 101 9.96 -15.87 -25.38
N SER A 102 9.02 -16.57 -26.01
CA SER A 102 8.56 -17.90 -25.61
C SER A 102 9.49 -18.98 -26.14
N LEU A 103 9.85 -19.91 -25.26
CA LEU A 103 10.06 -21.35 -25.45
C LEU A 103 10.54 -21.84 -26.85
N GLY A 104 11.80 -22.27 -26.95
CA GLY A 104 12.34 -23.04 -28.08
C GLY A 104 13.52 -23.92 -27.64
N ARG A 105 13.47 -25.21 -27.96
CA ARG A 105 14.32 -26.30 -27.45
C ARG A 105 15.50 -26.59 -28.39
N ARG A 106 16.60 -27.10 -27.80
CA ARG A 106 17.76 -27.84 -28.36
C ARG A 106 18.98 -27.06 -28.92
N GLY A 107 20.13 -27.30 -28.26
CA GLY A 107 21.35 -27.80 -28.92
C GLY A 107 22.55 -26.84 -28.94
N GLY A 108 23.70 -27.33 -28.45
CA GLY A 108 25.02 -26.86 -28.87
C GLY A 108 25.86 -26.16 -27.80
N ALA A 109 26.93 -26.81 -27.37
CA ALA A 109 27.93 -26.29 -26.43
C ALA A 109 28.76 -25.14 -27.02
N ALA A 110 29.04 -24.12 -26.22
CA ALA A 110 30.29 -23.35 -26.27
C ALA A 110 30.45 -22.57 -24.95
N ALA A 111 31.63 -22.68 -24.37
CA ALA A 111 32.03 -22.05 -23.13
C ALA A 111 32.01 -20.52 -23.24
N SER A 112 31.39 -19.85 -22.27
CA SER A 112 31.81 -18.50 -21.87
C SER A 112 31.64 -18.34 -20.36
N LYS A 113 32.75 -17.96 -19.75
CA LYS A 113 32.95 -17.73 -18.33
C LYS A 113 32.42 -16.35 -18.01
N ASP A 114 31.17 -16.26 -17.57
CA ASP A 114 30.69 -15.09 -16.85
C ASP A 114 29.78 -15.53 -15.71
N ARG A 115 30.22 -15.23 -14.48
CA ARG A 115 29.48 -15.47 -13.24
C ARG A 115 28.31 -14.49 -13.20
N THR A 116 27.24 -14.84 -13.91
CA THR A 116 25.94 -14.18 -13.80
C THR A 116 25.34 -14.51 -12.44
N ALA A 117 24.98 -13.46 -11.72
CA ALA A 117 24.23 -13.52 -10.47
C ALA A 117 23.05 -14.50 -10.60
N PRO A 118 22.73 -15.30 -9.57
CA PRO A 118 21.59 -16.20 -9.66
C PRO A 118 20.35 -15.32 -9.82
N ASN A 119 19.66 -15.49 -10.95
CA ASN A 119 18.36 -14.90 -11.23
C ASN A 119 17.46 -15.04 -10.00
N PHE A 120 17.30 -13.94 -9.26
CA PHE A 120 16.24 -13.81 -8.29
C PHE A 120 14.94 -13.96 -9.05
N ARG A 121 14.16 -14.98 -8.70
CA ARG A 121 12.75 -14.99 -9.03
C ARG A 121 12.13 -13.85 -8.23
N SER A 122 12.17 -12.65 -8.80
CA SER A 122 11.26 -11.58 -8.46
C SER A 122 9.89 -12.22 -8.32
N LEU A 123 9.24 -12.02 -7.18
CA LEU A 123 7.81 -12.27 -7.03
C LEU A 123 7.12 -11.26 -7.94
N SER A 124 7.15 -11.53 -9.25
CA SER A 124 6.57 -10.67 -10.27
C SER A 124 5.06 -10.83 -10.22
N TRP A 125 4.44 -10.11 -9.28
CA TRP A 125 3.01 -9.91 -9.31
C TRP A 125 2.72 -8.72 -10.21
N SER A 126 2.49 -9.05 -11.48
CA SER A 126 2.05 -8.07 -12.47
C SER A 126 0.57 -7.75 -12.23
N VAL A 127 0.29 -6.78 -11.37
CA VAL A 127 -0.82 -5.89 -11.68
C VAL A 127 -0.47 -5.20 -13.00
N ALA A 128 -1.46 -4.93 -13.86
CA ALA A 128 -1.20 -4.29 -15.15
C ALA A 128 -0.27 -3.08 -14.97
N LYS A 129 0.74 -2.92 -15.84
CA LYS A 129 1.74 -1.83 -15.74
C LYS A 129 1.12 -0.42 -15.67
N SER A 130 -0.15 -0.28 -16.05
CA SER A 130 -0.94 0.95 -16.00
C SER A 130 -1.63 1.23 -14.65
N TRP A 131 -1.79 0.23 -13.79
CA TRP A 131 -2.48 0.36 -12.50
C TRP A 131 -1.59 1.02 -11.44
N SER A 132 -2.20 1.79 -10.55
CA SER A 132 -1.51 2.40 -9.40
C SER A 132 -2.53 2.77 -8.32
N ALA A 133 -2.25 2.44 -7.06
CA ALA A 133 -3.11 2.79 -5.94
C ALA A 133 -3.28 4.31 -5.80
N ALA A 134 -2.19 5.06 -6.02
CA ALA A 134 -2.22 6.52 -6.02
C ALA A 134 -3.16 7.09 -7.10
N LYS A 135 -3.19 6.51 -8.31
CA LYS A 135 -4.14 6.90 -9.36
C LYS A 135 -5.58 6.56 -8.99
N GLN A 136 -5.82 5.42 -8.34
CA GLN A 136 -7.15 5.06 -7.86
C GLN A 136 -7.65 6.06 -6.82
N VAL A 137 -6.82 6.39 -5.81
CA VAL A 137 -7.14 7.40 -4.80
C VAL A 137 -7.37 8.78 -5.43
N HIS A 138 -6.54 9.18 -6.40
CA HIS A 138 -6.75 10.42 -7.14
C HIS A 138 -8.09 10.41 -7.86
N ALA A 139 -8.41 9.35 -8.61
CA ALA A 139 -9.68 9.16 -9.30
C ALA A 139 -10.90 8.99 -8.37
N MET A 140 -10.69 8.71 -7.09
CA MET A 140 -11.74 8.78 -6.07
C MET A 140 -11.96 10.21 -5.58
N SER A 141 -10.89 11.00 -5.48
CA SER A 141 -10.95 12.41 -5.06
C SER A 141 -11.50 13.34 -6.14
N THR A 142 -11.40 12.94 -7.42
CA THR A 142 -11.96 13.72 -8.52
C THR A 142 -13.48 13.88 -8.35
N ASN A 143 -13.97 15.09 -8.62
CA ASN A 143 -15.39 15.46 -8.49
C ASN A 143 -15.98 15.32 -7.07
N LEU A 144 -15.16 15.13 -6.03
CA LEU A 144 -15.60 15.14 -4.64
C LEU A 144 -15.73 16.59 -4.16
N SER A 145 -16.90 17.19 -4.35
CA SER A 145 -17.21 18.55 -3.91
C SER A 145 -18.28 18.55 -2.81
N ALA A 146 -18.10 19.42 -1.82
CA ALA A 146 -19.12 19.62 -0.80
C ALA A 146 -20.42 20.19 -1.41
N PRO A 147 -21.60 19.71 -0.98
CA PRO A 147 -22.88 20.28 -1.39
C PRO A 147 -22.96 21.78 -1.04
N ARG A 148 -23.52 22.60 -1.92
CA ARG A 148 -23.61 24.07 -1.73
C ARG A 148 -25.04 24.57 -1.84
N GLY A 149 -25.35 25.66 -1.15
CA GLY A 149 -26.67 26.30 -1.20
C GLY A 149 -27.80 25.36 -0.76
N ASN A 150 -28.84 25.24 -1.56
CA ASN A 150 -30.03 24.43 -1.26
C ASN A 150 -29.73 22.92 -1.19
N GLU A 151 -28.62 22.46 -1.77
CA GLU A 151 -28.16 21.07 -1.73
C GLU A 151 -27.58 20.66 -0.38
N SER A 152 -27.27 21.61 0.51
CA SER A 152 -26.71 21.32 1.83
C SER A 152 -27.72 20.71 2.81
N THR A 153 -29.01 20.76 2.45
CA THR A 153 -30.11 20.21 3.24
C THR A 153 -30.44 18.77 2.81
N GLY A 154 -30.74 17.88 3.77
CA GLY A 154 -31.10 16.49 3.48
C GLY A 154 -29.91 15.52 3.36
N LEU A 155 -30.03 14.51 2.49
CA LEU A 155 -29.11 13.36 2.43
C LEU A 155 -27.78 13.61 1.69
N ALA A 156 -27.65 14.71 0.96
CA ALA A 156 -26.45 15.02 0.19
C ALA A 156 -25.21 15.21 1.08
N THR A 157 -25.36 15.89 2.22
CA THR A 157 -24.28 16.13 3.19
C THR A 157 -23.75 14.82 3.79
N PRO A 158 -24.59 13.89 4.28
CA PRO A 158 -24.15 12.55 4.67
C PRO A 158 -23.41 11.78 3.57
N VAL A 159 -23.90 11.77 2.33
CA VAL A 159 -23.24 11.07 1.20
C VAL A 159 -21.87 11.66 0.89
N TYR A 160 -21.73 12.98 0.95
CA TYR A 160 -20.45 13.67 0.83
C TYR A 160 -19.48 13.29 1.97
N ILE A 161 -19.96 13.26 3.22
CA ILE A 161 -19.15 12.88 4.39
C ILE A 161 -18.64 11.44 4.23
N MET A 162 -19.53 10.50 3.89
CA MET A 162 -19.17 9.09 3.66
C MET A 162 -18.12 8.96 2.56
N SER A 163 -18.30 9.65 1.43
CA SER A 163 -17.34 9.66 0.33
C SER A 163 -15.99 10.20 0.78
N THR A 164 -15.97 11.32 1.52
CA THR A 164 -14.75 11.96 2.02
C THR A 164 -13.98 11.05 2.97
N ILE A 165 -14.67 10.42 3.92
CA ILE A 165 -14.05 9.47 4.85
C ILE A 165 -13.48 8.28 4.09
N LEU A 166 -14.22 7.72 3.12
CA LEU A 166 -13.76 6.61 2.31
C LEU A 166 -12.47 6.97 1.55
N VAL A 167 -12.43 8.12 0.86
CA VAL A 167 -11.21 8.52 0.13
C VAL A 167 -10.05 8.78 1.09
N PHE A 168 -10.30 9.42 2.23
CA PHE A 168 -9.27 9.68 3.23
C PHE A 168 -8.66 8.39 3.79
N VAL A 169 -9.49 7.40 4.14
CA VAL A 169 -9.00 6.11 4.67
C VAL A 169 -8.19 5.37 3.61
N MET A 170 -8.68 5.31 2.36
CA MET A 170 -7.92 4.68 1.27
C MET A 170 -6.59 5.41 1.01
N TRP A 171 -6.59 6.74 1.03
CA TRP A 171 -5.37 7.54 0.91
C TRP A 171 -4.37 7.26 2.04
N ALA A 172 -4.81 7.19 3.29
CA ALA A 172 -3.95 6.92 4.43
C ALA A 172 -3.37 5.49 4.39
N LEU A 173 -4.16 4.49 3.98
CA LEU A 173 -3.68 3.12 3.79
C LEU A 173 -2.61 3.04 2.70
N VAL A 174 -2.84 3.74 1.58
CA VAL A 174 -1.88 3.81 0.48
C VAL A 174 -0.58 4.46 0.95
N ALA A 175 -0.64 5.58 1.67
CA ALA A 175 0.55 6.23 2.24
C ALA A 175 1.35 5.31 3.17
N ALA A 176 0.65 4.52 3.99
CA ALA A 176 1.29 3.67 4.99
C ALA A 176 2.01 2.46 4.38
N ILE A 177 1.36 1.77 3.43
CA ILE A 177 1.74 0.44 2.99
C ILE A 177 2.25 0.49 1.54
N PRO A 178 3.40 -0.13 1.22
CA PRO A 178 3.89 -0.19 -0.16
C PRO A 178 2.88 -0.89 -1.06
N CYS A 179 2.21 -0.13 -1.94
CA CYS A 179 1.13 -0.65 -2.78
C CYS A 179 1.10 -0.02 -4.19
N GLN A 180 2.26 0.04 -4.85
CA GLN A 180 2.44 0.50 -6.24
C GLN A 180 2.03 1.97 -6.48
N GLU A 181 2.80 2.88 -5.88
CA GLU A 181 2.51 4.31 -5.82
C GLU A 181 3.27 5.10 -6.91
N ARG A 182 3.22 4.60 -8.15
CA ARG A 182 4.01 5.08 -9.31
C ARG A 182 3.83 6.56 -9.68
N ALA A 183 2.74 7.18 -9.24
CA ALA A 183 2.36 8.54 -9.63
C ALA A 183 2.59 9.59 -8.51
N GLY A 184 3.14 9.19 -7.37
CA GLY A 184 3.16 10.01 -6.16
C GLY A 184 1.78 10.14 -5.53
N LEU A 185 1.73 10.34 -4.21
CA LEU A 185 0.48 10.33 -3.46
C LEU A 185 -0.12 11.75 -3.34
N SER A 186 -0.68 12.27 -4.44
CA SER A 186 -1.40 13.55 -4.41
C SER A 186 -2.90 13.35 -4.17
N ALA A 187 -3.35 13.53 -2.93
CA ALA A 187 -4.77 13.70 -2.63
C ALA A 187 -4.97 14.91 -1.72
N HIS A 188 -5.01 16.10 -2.32
CA HIS A 188 -5.49 17.28 -1.61
C HIS A 188 -7.02 17.21 -1.52
N LEU A 189 -7.52 16.49 -0.52
CA LEU A 189 -8.94 16.45 -0.21
C LEU A 189 -9.35 17.83 0.34
N SER A 190 -9.92 18.67 -0.51
CA SER A 190 -10.40 19.99 -0.11
C SER A 190 -11.67 19.86 0.71
N VAL A 191 -11.55 20.02 2.03
CA VAL A 191 -12.66 19.86 2.98
C VAL A 191 -13.10 21.23 3.47
N PRO A 192 -14.39 21.58 3.38
CA PRO A 192 -14.89 22.86 3.86
C PRO A 192 -14.64 23.05 5.36
N LYS A 193 -13.89 24.10 5.71
CA LYS A 193 -13.49 24.41 7.09
C LYS A 193 -14.66 24.68 8.03
N GLN A 194 -15.85 24.97 7.48
CA GLN A 194 -17.07 25.23 8.24
C GLN A 194 -17.66 23.98 8.90
N LEU A 195 -17.25 22.77 8.49
CA LEU A 195 -17.74 21.52 9.07
C LEU A 195 -16.97 21.22 10.37
N GLY A 196 -17.67 20.88 11.45
CA GLY A 196 -17.05 20.67 12.77
C GLY A 196 -15.99 19.56 12.83
N TRP A 197 -16.01 18.61 11.90
CA TRP A 197 -15.03 17.52 11.78
C TRP A 197 -13.90 17.83 10.78
N ALA A 198 -13.96 18.97 10.06
CA ALA A 198 -12.98 19.31 9.05
C ALA A 198 -11.59 19.58 9.63
N GLN A 199 -11.49 20.32 10.74
CA GLN A 199 -10.19 20.69 11.32
C GLN A 199 -9.35 19.48 11.76
N PRO A 200 -9.88 18.51 12.53
CA PRO A 200 -9.13 17.30 12.89
C PRO A 200 -8.65 16.53 11.65
N MET A 201 -9.48 16.41 10.62
CA MET A 201 -9.12 15.68 9.41
C MET A 201 -8.08 16.40 8.56
N ILE A 202 -8.16 17.73 8.43
CA ILE A 202 -7.13 18.54 7.78
C ILE A 202 -5.79 18.36 8.50
N GLY A 203 -5.79 18.41 9.84
CA GLY A 203 -4.57 18.18 10.62
C GLY A 203 -3.96 16.78 10.40
N LEU A 204 -4.79 15.74 10.28
CA LEU A 204 -4.30 14.40 9.91
C LEU A 204 -3.72 14.35 8.49
N GLN A 205 -4.37 15.00 7.52
CA GLN A 205 -3.89 15.07 6.13
C GLN A 205 -2.56 15.81 6.03
N GLU A 206 -2.40 16.91 6.74
CA GLU A 206 -1.16 17.68 6.79
C GLU A 206 -0.03 16.83 7.38
N LYS A 207 -0.26 16.18 8.54
CA LYS A 207 0.75 15.34 9.20
C LYS A 207 1.19 14.16 8.34
N ILE A 208 0.24 13.40 7.78
CA ILE A 208 0.55 12.26 6.90
C ILE A 208 1.24 12.75 5.62
N GLY A 209 0.79 13.88 5.06
CA GLY A 209 1.40 14.47 3.87
C GLY A 209 2.83 14.97 4.09
N GLU A 210 3.15 15.49 5.28
CA GLU A 210 4.51 15.84 5.67
C GLU A 210 5.41 14.61 5.77
N ASP A 211 4.93 13.55 6.41
CA ASP A 211 5.69 12.30 6.54
C ASP A 211 5.89 11.63 5.18
N TRP A 212 4.89 11.69 4.29
CA TRP A 212 5.01 11.26 2.89
C TRP A 212 6.13 12.00 2.15
N LYS A 213 6.19 13.33 2.26
CA LYS A 213 7.27 14.13 1.65
C LYS A 213 8.65 13.78 2.22
N LYS A 214 8.73 13.45 3.52
CA LYS A 214 9.98 12.98 4.14
C LYS A 214 10.39 11.61 3.58
N LYS A 215 9.43 10.70 3.36
CA LYS A 215 9.66 9.41 2.67
C LYS A 215 10.19 9.61 1.27
N GLU A 216 9.56 10.47 0.45
CA GLU A 216 10.00 10.71 -0.94
C GLU A 216 11.44 11.21 -1.01
N LYS A 217 11.84 12.09 -0.09
CA LYS A 217 13.23 12.58 -0.01
C LYS A 217 14.24 11.50 0.38
N LYS A 218 13.83 10.54 1.22
CA LYS A 218 14.68 9.45 1.70
C LYS A 218 14.69 8.25 0.76
N GLY A 219 13.66 8.09 -0.07
CA GLY A 219 13.47 6.92 -0.92
C GLY A 219 13.14 5.65 -0.13
N SER A 220 12.45 5.77 1.01
CA SER A 220 12.07 4.61 1.83
C SER A 220 10.76 3.98 1.38
N ALA A 221 10.52 2.69 1.65
CA ALA A 221 9.26 2.03 1.32
C ALA A 221 8.15 2.35 2.34
N GLY A 222 7.12 3.12 1.94
CA GLY A 222 5.97 3.45 2.79
C GLY A 222 6.27 4.29 4.06
N LEU A 223 5.27 4.43 4.93
CA LEU A 223 5.34 5.24 6.16
C LEU A 223 5.37 4.45 7.47
N LEU A 224 5.25 3.12 7.44
CA LEU A 224 5.36 2.32 8.66
C LEU A 224 6.76 2.45 9.27
N GLU A 225 6.81 2.76 10.55
CA GLU A 225 8.06 3.04 11.27
C GLU A 225 8.99 1.81 11.29
N GLU A 226 8.42 0.63 11.46
CA GLU A 226 9.12 -0.65 11.45
C GLU A 226 9.82 -0.90 10.10
N ILE A 227 9.20 -0.54 8.97
CA ILE A 227 9.83 -0.70 7.64
C ILE A 227 11.05 0.21 7.52
N GLN A 228 10.91 1.48 7.90
CA GLN A 228 12.00 2.46 7.82
C GLN A 228 13.16 2.14 8.76
N ARG A 229 12.89 1.57 9.93
CA ARG A 229 13.92 1.10 10.85
C ARG A 229 14.59 -0.18 10.35
N MET A 230 13.82 -1.14 9.85
CA MET A 230 14.33 -2.39 9.28
C MET A 230 15.30 -2.13 8.14
N GLU A 231 14.99 -1.20 7.23
CA GLU A 231 15.88 -0.83 6.13
C GLU A 231 17.26 -0.34 6.62
N LYS A 232 17.28 0.53 7.63
CA LYS A 232 18.53 1.08 8.20
C LYS A 232 19.37 0.00 8.88
N VAL A 233 18.74 -0.81 9.73
CA VAL A 233 19.44 -1.87 10.46
C VAL A 233 19.95 -2.94 9.48
N ALA A 234 19.16 -3.28 8.47
CA ALA A 234 19.56 -4.21 7.43
C ALA A 234 20.78 -3.70 6.63
N GLN A 235 20.82 -2.41 6.29
CA GLN A 235 21.97 -1.80 5.62
C GLN A 235 23.24 -1.88 6.48
N SER A 236 23.15 -1.54 7.78
CA SER A 236 24.30 -1.62 8.67
C SER A 236 24.80 -3.06 8.89
N LEU A 237 23.88 -4.02 9.01
CA LEU A 237 24.24 -5.44 9.14
C LEU A 237 24.85 -6.03 7.85
N VAL A 238 24.51 -5.50 6.67
CA VAL A 238 25.20 -5.85 5.42
C VAL A 238 26.63 -5.33 5.43
N GLU A 239 26.85 -4.09 5.87
CA GLU A 239 28.19 -3.50 5.98
C GLU A 239 29.06 -4.30 6.97
N PHE A 240 28.50 -4.67 8.12
CA PHE A 240 29.15 -5.60 9.04
C PHE A 240 29.51 -6.92 8.35
N ALA A 241 28.56 -7.54 7.62
CA ALA A 241 28.78 -8.83 7.00
C ALA A 241 29.84 -8.78 5.88
N ASP A 242 29.98 -7.66 5.18
CA ASP A 242 31.01 -7.43 4.18
C ASP A 242 32.40 -7.19 4.80
N ALA A 243 32.45 -6.59 6.00
CA ALA A 243 33.68 -6.32 6.75
C ALA A 243 34.10 -7.44 7.72
N PHE A 244 33.33 -8.53 7.79
CA PHE A 244 33.54 -9.60 8.76
C PHE A 244 34.88 -10.32 8.55
N VAL A 245 35.62 -10.48 9.65
CA VAL A 245 36.83 -11.31 9.72
C VAL A 245 36.69 -12.22 10.93
N PHE A 246 36.99 -13.51 10.75
CA PHE A 246 36.98 -14.48 11.84
C PHE A 246 38.38 -14.58 12.49
N PRO A 247 38.48 -14.66 13.83
CA PRO A 247 37.39 -14.57 14.81
C PRO A 247 36.89 -13.12 14.99
N LEU A 248 35.62 -13.00 15.38
CA LEU A 248 34.99 -11.69 15.62
C LEU A 248 35.59 -11.03 16.87
N GLU A 249 36.00 -9.77 16.73
CA GLU A 249 36.46 -8.94 17.84
C GLU A 249 35.33 -8.68 18.85
N GLU A 250 35.63 -8.66 20.15
CA GLU A 250 34.62 -8.51 21.21
C GLU A 250 33.82 -7.22 21.08
N ASP A 251 34.48 -6.09 20.80
CA ASP A 251 33.79 -4.79 20.61
C ASP A 251 32.79 -4.83 19.45
N LYS A 252 33.17 -5.46 18.32
CA LYS A 252 32.28 -5.66 17.17
C LYS A 252 31.15 -6.63 17.49
N ALA A 253 31.41 -7.66 18.30
CA ALA A 253 30.38 -8.60 18.73
C ALA A 253 29.29 -7.90 19.57
N VAL A 254 29.69 -6.96 20.44
CA VAL A 254 28.76 -6.14 21.21
C VAL A 254 27.93 -5.23 20.30
N GLU A 255 28.58 -4.52 19.37
CA GLU A 255 27.91 -3.61 18.43
C GLU A 255 26.88 -4.35 17.56
N VAL A 256 27.27 -5.48 16.97
CA VAL A 256 26.39 -6.30 16.14
C VAL A 256 25.27 -6.91 16.98
N GLY A 257 25.55 -7.30 18.22
CA GLY A 257 24.53 -7.78 19.15
C GLY A 257 23.39 -6.78 19.37
N VAL A 258 23.71 -5.49 19.49
CA VAL A 258 22.71 -4.41 19.61
C VAL A 258 21.86 -4.31 18.33
N GLN A 259 22.49 -4.33 17.16
CA GLN A 259 21.77 -4.23 15.88
C GLN A 259 20.88 -5.45 15.60
N VAL A 260 21.35 -6.65 15.95
CA VAL A 260 20.57 -7.89 15.82
C VAL A 260 19.39 -7.90 16.78
N ALA A 261 19.56 -7.38 18.00
CA ALA A 261 18.47 -7.22 18.95
C ALA A 261 17.42 -6.21 18.46
N GLU A 262 17.84 -5.07 17.89
CA GLU A 262 16.95 -4.10 17.27
C GLU A 262 16.17 -4.73 16.10
N LEU A 263 16.84 -5.48 15.21
CA LEU A 263 16.17 -6.16 14.10
C LEU A 263 15.16 -7.21 14.58
N ALA A 264 15.48 -7.94 15.66
CA ALA A 264 14.58 -8.90 16.28
C ALA A 264 13.33 -8.24 16.88
N GLU A 265 13.49 -7.11 17.58
CA GLU A 265 12.38 -6.32 18.11
C GLU A 265 11.44 -5.84 16.98
N ILE A 266 12.02 -5.38 15.86
CA ILE A 266 11.25 -4.95 14.69
C ILE A 266 10.46 -6.13 14.11
N CYS A 267 11.09 -7.31 13.95
CA CYS A 267 10.42 -8.50 13.45
C CYS A 267 9.25 -8.93 14.35
N GLN A 268 9.42 -8.83 15.67
CA GLN A 268 8.37 -9.13 16.63
C GLN A 268 7.18 -8.17 16.51
N LYS A 269 7.43 -6.85 16.47
CA LYS A 269 6.37 -5.85 16.28
C LYS A 269 5.59 -6.05 14.99
N MET A 270 6.30 -6.40 13.91
CA MET A 270 5.66 -6.72 12.64
C MET A 270 4.80 -7.99 12.72
N GLU A 271 5.28 -9.05 13.36
CA GLU A 271 4.49 -10.29 13.56
C GLU A 271 3.18 -9.99 14.32
N GLU A 272 3.28 -9.24 15.42
CA GLU A 272 2.14 -8.88 16.26
C GLU A 272 1.16 -7.93 15.55
N GLY A 273 1.66 -6.99 14.72
CA GLY A 273 0.86 -5.93 14.12
C GLY A 273 0.24 -6.25 12.75
N LEU A 274 0.93 -7.00 11.89
CA LEU A 274 0.50 -7.19 10.49
C LEU A 274 -0.74 -8.09 10.37
N GLY A 275 -0.90 -9.08 11.24
CA GLY A 275 -2.07 -9.96 11.28
C GLY A 275 -3.37 -9.18 11.56
N PRO A 276 -3.47 -8.46 12.69
CA PRO A 276 -4.61 -7.60 13.00
C PRO A 276 -4.90 -6.57 11.91
N LEU A 277 -3.87 -5.93 11.34
CA LEU A 277 -4.04 -4.96 10.25
C LEU A 277 -4.67 -5.60 9.02
N GLN A 278 -4.19 -6.78 8.60
CA GLN A 278 -4.76 -7.51 7.47
C GLN A 278 -6.24 -7.87 7.72
N GLN A 279 -6.58 -8.25 8.95
CA GLN A 279 -7.96 -8.55 9.33
C GLN A 279 -8.86 -7.31 9.25
N GLN A 280 -8.40 -6.15 9.72
CA GLN A 280 -9.14 -4.89 9.62
C GLN A 280 -9.36 -4.46 8.17
N VAL A 281 -8.35 -4.61 7.30
CA VAL A 281 -8.49 -4.32 5.87
C VAL A 281 -9.54 -5.24 5.22
N ARG A 282 -9.52 -6.55 5.55
CA ARG A 282 -10.56 -7.49 5.08
C ARG A 282 -11.95 -7.14 5.60
N GLU A 283 -12.06 -6.69 6.84
CA GLU A 283 -13.32 -6.26 7.41
C GLU A 283 -13.87 -5.03 6.67
N VAL A 284 -13.04 -4.03 6.42
CA VAL A 284 -13.40 -2.84 5.62
C VAL A 284 -13.85 -3.26 4.23
N PHE A 285 -13.11 -4.16 3.55
CA PHE A 285 -13.50 -4.69 2.25
C PHE A 285 -14.91 -5.29 2.27
N HIS A 286 -15.20 -6.19 3.21
CA HIS A 286 -16.52 -6.82 3.31
C HIS A 286 -17.63 -5.83 3.67
N ARG A 287 -17.34 -4.83 4.53
CA ARG A 287 -18.30 -3.77 4.87
C ARG A 287 -18.63 -2.89 3.66
N ILE A 288 -17.64 -2.57 2.81
CA ILE A 288 -17.86 -1.84 1.55
C ILE A 288 -18.73 -2.67 0.60
N VAL A 289 -18.41 -3.96 0.40
CA VAL A 289 -19.22 -4.85 -0.45
C VAL A 289 -20.67 -4.90 0.03
N ARG A 290 -20.89 -5.17 1.32
CA ARG A 290 -22.23 -5.23 1.91
C ARG A 290 -22.99 -3.92 1.74
N SER A 291 -22.39 -2.78 2.11
CA SER A 291 -23.04 -1.47 1.99
C SER A 291 -23.40 -1.13 0.55
N ARG A 292 -22.53 -1.48 -0.40
CA ARG A 292 -22.80 -1.29 -1.84
C ARG A 292 -23.99 -2.12 -2.31
N THR A 293 -24.09 -3.39 -1.88
CA THR A 293 -25.25 -4.24 -2.19
C THR A 293 -26.53 -3.65 -1.62
N GLU A 294 -26.54 -3.23 -0.36
CA GLU A 294 -27.70 -2.61 0.28
C GLU A 294 -28.17 -1.35 -0.45
N VAL A 295 -27.26 -0.48 -0.90
CA VAL A 295 -27.60 0.71 -1.69
C VAL A 295 -28.20 0.34 -3.04
N LEU A 296 -27.64 -0.67 -3.73
CA LEU A 296 -28.19 -1.13 -5.01
C LEU A 296 -29.59 -1.74 -4.86
N ASP A 297 -29.84 -2.49 -3.79
CA ASP A 297 -31.17 -3.06 -3.50
C ASP A 297 -32.21 -1.95 -3.27
N VAL A 298 -31.84 -0.87 -2.57
CA VAL A 298 -32.71 0.30 -2.39
C VAL A 298 -32.97 1.01 -3.72
N LEU A 299 -31.95 1.20 -4.55
CA LEU A 299 -32.10 1.83 -5.87
C LEU A 299 -33.01 1.00 -6.79
N ASP A 300 -32.88 -0.32 -6.79
CA ASP A 300 -33.75 -1.22 -7.56
C ASP A 300 -35.21 -1.15 -7.09
N GLN A 301 -35.46 -1.06 -5.78
CA GLN A 301 -36.80 -0.83 -5.23
C GLN A 301 -37.38 0.51 -5.68
N VAL A 302 -36.58 1.59 -5.65
CA VAL A 302 -36.98 2.92 -6.12
C VAL A 302 -37.37 2.84 -7.60
N SER A 303 -36.53 2.22 -8.44
CA SER A 303 -36.80 2.04 -9.87
C SER A 303 -38.11 1.30 -10.11
N LYS A 304 -38.35 0.18 -9.42
CA LYS A 304 -39.59 -0.61 -9.53
C LYS A 304 -40.83 0.19 -9.10
N SER A 305 -40.72 1.00 -8.06
CA SER A 305 -41.84 1.85 -7.57
C SER A 305 -42.16 3.04 -8.48
N SER A 306 -41.24 3.43 -9.36
CA SER A 306 -41.39 4.56 -10.28
C SER A 306 -41.99 4.21 -11.65
N ILE A 307 -42.22 2.91 -11.93
CA ILE A 307 -42.84 2.45 -13.17
C ILE A 307 -44.36 2.73 -13.09
N PRO A 308 -44.93 3.59 -13.96
CA PRO A 308 -46.38 3.82 -13.96
C PRO A 308 -47.11 2.54 -14.37
N VAL A 309 -48.11 2.16 -13.57
CA VAL A 309 -49.02 1.06 -13.93
C VAL A 309 -49.82 1.50 -15.17
N PRO A 310 -49.75 0.78 -16.30
CA PRO A 310 -50.59 1.09 -17.44
C PRO A 310 -52.04 0.84 -17.04
N TYR A 311 -52.86 1.89 -17.04
CA TYR A 311 -54.32 1.82 -17.02
C TYR A 311 -54.84 1.63 -18.44
#